data_AF-A0A8G1EAP7-F1
#
_entry.id   AF-A0A8G1EAP7-F1
#
_cell.length_a   1.000
_cell.length_b   1.000
_cell.length_c   1.000
_cell.angle_alpha   90.00
_cell.angle_beta   90.00
_cell.angle_gamma   90.00
#
_symmetry.space_group_name_H-M   'P 1'
#
loop_
_entity.id
_entity.type
_entity.pdbx_description
1 polymer ?
#
loop_
_entity_poly.entity_id
_entity_poly.type
_entity_poly.pdbx_seq_one_letter_code
_entity_poly.pdbx_strand_id
1 'polypeptide(L)'
;MAIDERLAAAEHSAEKSVPAGRRTASLSHLTEHLVAHVEAADKRRKTWLEANMPSSPEEREHLRSDAQFELQSLRRVNDPNGEQWVDSLTDKVRAQAGAEWDDELVALKFAEIVRRGLIELGSRKLDGYDLRFDRAFHDPLFDPGKAKAVEFGELAQTFVAETLKDHSVNGHRQKSSDRIKAAAAYICEVIGEHTALDAIDDDAVRRAREVIASTPSNRAKVYPGLPLAQQIERAARDGKPLLSANTQGFYLDTFRAIMKLAVRKRLISFNPAEDVRPIKREKVAPEERRLPWTPEQLKGFFSGAFYKSCAPGAAKPYQKADRPWRFWLPLLMLFSGARPGEILQLKVSDVRRTENGTWYLDLLNEDEAMSLKTDTSKRRIPIHPELIRMGFLQFLRERSATSESTASWLFDGIKPDKYGSRTDRPSKAFNRTFIPAEIELGQRQALYSLRHNVRDALRRLKAPPRPFDT
;
A
#
# COMPACT_ATOMS: atom_id res chain seq x y z
N MET A 1 4.93 13.35 30.92
CA MET A 1 4.84 13.03 29.48
C MET A 1 3.48 12.41 29.26
N ALA A 2 2.66 12.99 28.40
CA ALA A 2 1.29 12.52 28.15
C ALA A 2 1.31 11.06 27.66
N ILE A 3 0.26 10.27 27.92
CA ILE A 3 0.15 8.90 27.38
C ILE A 3 0.34 8.87 25.86
N ASP A 4 -0.16 9.87 25.13
CA ASP A 4 0.08 10.01 23.69
C ASP A 4 1.56 10.27 23.35
N GLU A 5 2.28 11.03 24.18
CA GLU A 5 3.73 11.24 24.02
C GLU A 5 4.53 9.99 24.40
N ARG A 6 4.07 9.21 25.37
CA ARG A 6 4.66 7.92 25.77
C ARG A 6 4.38 6.83 24.75
N LEU A 7 3.17 6.79 24.17
CA LEU A 7 2.80 5.93 23.04
C LEU A 7 3.68 6.26 21.84
N ALA A 8 3.79 7.54 21.47
CA ALA A 8 4.66 7.98 20.39
C ALA A 8 6.15 7.70 20.65
N ALA A 9 6.62 7.83 21.89
CA ALA A 9 8.00 7.52 22.27
C ALA A 9 8.28 6.01 22.33
N ALA A 10 7.34 5.20 22.82
CA ALA A 10 7.43 3.75 22.87
C ALA A 10 7.38 3.13 21.47
N GLU A 11 6.54 3.66 20.56
CA GLU A 11 6.52 3.33 19.13
C GLU A 11 7.90 3.55 18.48
N HIS A 12 8.64 4.59 18.91
CA HIS A 12 9.99 4.89 18.43
C HIS A 12 11.08 3.99 19.04
N SER A 13 10.86 3.45 20.25
CA SER A 13 11.83 2.63 20.99
C SER A 13 11.75 1.14 20.64
N ALA A 14 10.55 0.63 20.34
CA ALA A 14 10.31 -0.77 19.98
C ALA A 14 11.00 -1.23 18.68
N GLU A 15 11.53 -0.30 17.86
CA GLU A 15 12.38 -0.64 16.70
C GLU A 15 13.71 -1.32 17.09
N LYS A 16 14.06 -1.37 18.39
CA LYS A 16 15.34 -1.87 18.89
C LYS A 16 15.21 -2.86 20.05
N SER A 17 14.62 -4.04 19.84
CA SER A 17 15.07 -5.35 20.39
C SER A 17 13.91 -6.35 20.46
N VAL A 18 14.20 -7.64 20.16
CA VAL A 18 13.36 -8.77 20.60
C VAL A 18 14.29 -9.95 20.92
N PRO A 19 14.40 -10.41 22.17
CA PRO A 19 14.89 -11.74 22.51
C PRO A 19 13.72 -12.74 22.54
N ALA A 20 13.97 -13.98 22.09
CA ALA A 20 12.99 -15.05 22.05
C ALA A 20 13.00 -15.89 23.34
N GLY A 21 11.81 -16.28 23.86
CA GLY A 21 11.71 -17.47 24.71
C GLY A 21 10.83 -17.45 25.98
N ARG A 22 9.86 -16.55 26.17
CA ARG A 22 8.89 -16.63 27.30
C ARG A 22 7.45 -16.42 26.83
N ARG A 23 6.48 -16.96 27.59
CA ARG A 23 5.04 -16.89 27.27
C ARG A 23 4.53 -15.46 27.50
N THR A 24 4.60 -14.63 26.46
CA THR A 24 3.94 -13.33 26.40
C THR A 24 2.44 -13.54 26.22
N ALA A 25 1.60 -13.00 27.11
CA ALA A 25 0.15 -13.00 26.87
C ALA A 25 -0.17 -12.01 25.75
N SER A 26 -0.93 -12.47 24.75
CA SER A 26 -1.36 -11.57 23.66
C SER A 26 -2.33 -10.52 24.21
N LEU A 27 -2.38 -9.36 23.55
CA LEU A 27 -3.30 -8.28 23.92
C LEU A 27 -4.77 -8.73 23.87
N SER A 28 -5.11 -9.64 22.95
CA SER A 28 -6.44 -10.27 22.89
C SER A 28 -6.73 -11.09 24.13
N HIS A 29 -5.79 -11.93 24.58
CA HIS A 29 -5.96 -12.72 25.80
C HIS A 29 -6.17 -11.85 27.05
N LEU A 30 -5.37 -10.78 27.20
CA LEU A 30 -5.54 -9.82 28.29
C LEU A 30 -6.91 -9.12 28.23
N THR A 31 -7.37 -8.79 27.02
CA THR A 31 -8.67 -8.16 26.79
C THR A 31 -9.83 -9.08 27.20
N GLU A 32 -9.75 -10.38 26.90
CA GLU A 32 -10.75 -11.38 27.34
C GLU A 32 -10.87 -11.44 28.87
N HIS A 33 -9.74 -11.48 29.59
CA HIS A 33 -9.74 -11.47 31.06
C HIS A 33 -10.33 -10.17 31.61
N LEU A 34 -10.03 -9.02 30.98
CA LEU A 34 -10.62 -7.75 31.37
C LEU A 34 -12.13 -7.71 31.13
N VAL A 35 -12.63 -8.20 29.99
CA VAL A 35 -14.07 -8.27 29.71
C VAL A 35 -14.78 -9.13 30.77
N ALA A 36 -14.22 -10.31 31.08
CA ALA A 36 -14.74 -11.16 32.15
C ALA A 36 -14.71 -10.47 33.52
N HIS A 37 -13.66 -9.70 33.81
CA HIS A 37 -13.55 -8.91 35.02
C HIS A 37 -14.66 -7.85 35.13
N VAL A 38 -14.87 -7.08 34.05
CA VAL A 38 -15.90 -6.04 33.96
C VAL A 38 -17.29 -6.63 34.14
N GLU A 39 -17.61 -7.75 33.48
CA GLU A 39 -18.90 -8.43 33.64
C GLU A 39 -19.10 -8.93 35.07
N ALA A 40 -18.08 -9.53 35.68
CA ALA A 40 -18.16 -9.98 37.06
C ALA A 40 -18.33 -8.81 38.05
N ALA A 41 -17.70 -7.65 37.77
CA ALA A 41 -17.84 -6.44 38.57
C ALA A 41 -19.25 -5.82 38.44
N ASP A 42 -19.79 -5.75 37.23
CA ASP A 42 -21.15 -5.25 37.00
C ASP A 42 -22.20 -6.15 37.66
N LYS A 43 -22.04 -7.47 37.59
CA LYS A 43 -22.93 -8.43 38.26
C LYS A 43 -22.94 -8.22 39.78
N ARG A 44 -21.76 -8.13 40.41
CA ARG A 44 -21.64 -7.86 41.86
C ARG A 44 -22.32 -6.54 42.24
N ARG A 45 -22.13 -5.51 41.42
CA ARG A 45 -22.75 -4.19 41.62
C ARG A 45 -24.27 -4.26 41.54
N LYS A 46 -24.84 -4.92 40.51
CA LYS A 46 -26.30 -5.08 40.37
C LYS A 46 -26.91 -5.78 41.59
N THR A 47 -26.31 -6.89 42.03
CA THR A 47 -26.75 -7.58 43.25
C THR A 47 -26.65 -6.69 44.50
N TRP A 48 -25.58 -5.87 44.61
CA TRP A 48 -25.47 -4.92 45.70
C TRP A 48 -26.56 -3.83 45.66
N LEU A 49 -26.84 -3.28 44.47
CA LEU A 49 -27.88 -2.25 44.29
C LEU A 49 -29.27 -2.80 44.60
N GLU A 50 -29.59 -4.01 44.18
CA GLU A 50 -30.88 -4.66 44.51
C GLU A 50 -31.09 -4.78 46.03
N ALA A 51 -30.03 -5.07 46.77
CA ALA A 51 -30.09 -5.25 48.23
C ALA A 51 -29.94 -3.94 49.03
N ASN A 52 -29.31 -2.91 48.46
CA ASN A 52 -28.88 -1.70 49.20
C ASN A 52 -29.25 -0.39 48.49
N MET A 53 -30.25 -0.39 47.61
CA MET A 53 -30.67 0.83 46.91
C MET A 53 -31.06 1.92 47.93
N PRO A 54 -30.43 3.10 47.91
CA PRO A 54 -30.78 4.15 48.86
C PRO A 54 -32.21 4.62 48.62
N SER A 55 -33.00 4.64 49.68
CA SER A 55 -34.41 5.03 49.62
C SER A 55 -34.59 6.55 49.54
N SER A 56 -33.61 7.33 50.03
CA SER A 56 -33.68 8.79 50.00
C SER A 56 -33.17 9.35 48.66
N PRO A 57 -33.77 10.44 48.13
CA PRO A 57 -33.24 11.15 46.97
C PRO A 57 -31.84 11.75 47.20
N GLU A 58 -31.55 12.21 48.43
CA GLU A 58 -30.29 12.88 48.78
C GLU A 58 -29.10 11.92 48.77
N GLU A 59 -29.24 10.72 49.35
CA GLU A 59 -28.18 9.70 49.31
C GLU A 59 -27.92 9.21 47.89
N ARG A 60 -28.96 9.12 47.04
CA ARG A 60 -28.80 8.78 45.63
C ARG A 60 -28.04 9.85 44.86
N GLU A 61 -28.31 11.13 45.13
CA GLU A 61 -27.59 12.24 44.49
C GLU A 61 -26.11 12.26 44.92
N HIS A 62 -25.80 11.96 46.18
CA HIS A 62 -24.41 11.84 46.64
C HIS A 62 -23.67 10.72 45.87
N LEU A 63 -24.21 9.50 45.84
CA LEU A 63 -23.60 8.37 45.12
C LEU A 63 -23.45 8.64 43.62
N ARG A 64 -24.42 9.36 43.04
CA ARG A 64 -24.35 9.81 41.66
C ARG A 64 -23.20 10.80 41.46
N SER A 65 -23.05 11.79 42.35
CA SER A 65 -21.97 12.77 42.28
C SER A 65 -20.58 12.11 42.35
N ASP A 66 -20.42 11.14 43.26
CA ASP A 66 -19.18 10.35 43.39
C ASP A 66 -18.87 9.58 42.10
N ALA A 67 -19.87 8.89 41.53
CA ALA A 67 -19.71 8.16 40.27
C ALA A 67 -19.43 9.09 39.08
N GLN A 68 -19.99 10.31 39.08
CA GLN A 68 -19.68 11.32 38.07
C GLN A 68 -18.23 11.81 38.20
N PHE A 69 -17.73 12.01 39.41
CA PHE A 69 -16.35 12.39 39.67
C PHE A 69 -15.36 11.31 39.22
N GLU A 70 -15.64 10.04 39.54
CA GLU A 70 -14.85 8.89 39.06
C GLU A 70 -14.77 8.86 37.53
N LEU A 71 -15.92 9.00 36.85
CA LEU A 71 -15.99 9.02 35.40
C LEU A 71 -15.25 10.20 34.76
N GLN A 72 -15.36 11.39 35.35
CA GLN A 72 -14.64 12.56 34.86
C GLN A 72 -13.13 12.35 34.97
N SER A 73 -12.67 11.77 36.08
CA SER A 73 -11.25 11.46 36.30
C SER A 73 -10.74 10.45 35.25
N LEU A 74 -11.50 9.38 34.95
CA LEU A 74 -11.12 8.40 33.93
C LEU A 74 -11.12 8.97 32.49
N ARG A 75 -12.04 9.88 32.18
CA ARG A 75 -12.13 10.53 30.86
C ARG A 75 -11.06 11.60 30.63
N ARG A 76 -10.50 12.17 31.70
CA ARG A 76 -9.40 13.14 31.61
C ARG A 76 -8.07 12.39 31.47
N VAL A 77 -7.38 12.68 30.38
CA VAL A 77 -6.05 12.13 30.13
C VAL A 77 -5.08 12.70 31.17
N ASN A 78 -4.28 11.84 31.82
CA ASN A 78 -3.33 12.17 32.88
C ASN A 78 -3.93 12.65 34.22
N ASP A 79 -5.21 12.40 34.50
CA ASP A 79 -5.74 12.61 35.84
C ASP A 79 -5.12 11.58 36.82
N PRO A 80 -4.44 11.98 37.92
CA PRO A 80 -3.74 11.06 38.79
C PRO A 80 -4.61 9.94 39.37
N ASN A 81 -5.88 10.23 39.67
CA ASN A 81 -6.79 9.23 40.20
C ASN A 81 -7.18 8.23 39.11
N GLY A 82 -7.48 8.74 37.91
CA GLY A 82 -7.78 7.93 36.74
C GLY A 82 -6.64 6.98 36.38
N GLU A 83 -5.40 7.49 36.33
CA GLU A 83 -4.20 6.68 36.05
C GLU A 83 -3.99 5.60 37.11
N GLN A 84 -4.10 5.95 38.40
CA GLN A 84 -3.93 4.99 39.49
C GLN A 84 -4.93 3.84 39.42
N TRP A 85 -6.19 4.11 39.07
CA TRP A 85 -7.20 3.07 38.91
C TRP A 85 -6.94 2.18 37.70
N VAL A 86 -6.51 2.77 36.59
CA VAL A 86 -6.11 2.04 35.38
C VAL A 86 -4.93 1.12 35.68
N ASP A 87 -3.88 1.63 36.32
CA ASP A 87 -2.69 0.85 36.67
C ASP A 87 -3.03 -0.31 37.62
N SER A 88 -3.82 -0.03 38.66
CA SER A 88 -4.25 -1.04 39.64
C SER A 88 -5.04 -2.18 39.00
N LEU A 89 -6.00 -1.87 38.12
CA LEU A 89 -6.76 -2.90 37.41
C LEU A 89 -5.91 -3.61 36.36
N THR A 90 -5.01 -2.89 35.70
CA THR A 90 -4.05 -3.45 34.74
C THR A 90 -3.19 -4.52 35.39
N ASP A 91 -2.58 -4.21 36.54
CA ASP A 91 -1.76 -5.16 37.30
C ASP A 91 -2.57 -6.36 37.80
N LYS A 92 -3.81 -6.14 38.23
CA LYS A 92 -4.71 -7.19 38.69
C LYS A 92 -5.08 -8.16 37.57
N VAL A 93 -5.51 -7.65 36.41
CA VAL A 93 -5.89 -8.49 35.26
C VAL A 93 -4.67 -9.22 34.71
N ARG A 94 -3.51 -8.55 34.64
CA ARG A 94 -2.24 -9.18 34.28
C ARG A 94 -1.90 -10.35 35.19
N ALA A 95 -1.97 -10.17 36.50
CA ALA A 95 -1.67 -11.21 37.48
C ALA A 95 -2.63 -12.41 37.35
N GLN A 96 -3.92 -12.15 37.09
CA GLN A 96 -4.92 -13.19 36.86
C GLN A 96 -4.68 -13.96 35.56
N ALA A 97 -4.19 -13.29 34.51
CA ALA A 97 -3.84 -13.88 33.23
C ALA A 97 -2.49 -14.62 33.24
N GLY A 98 -1.69 -14.51 34.31
CA GLY A 98 -0.35 -15.09 34.39
C GLY A 98 0.64 -14.51 33.36
N ALA A 99 0.46 -13.23 33.01
CA ALA A 99 1.24 -12.55 31.96
C ALA A 99 2.45 -11.78 32.52
N GLU A 100 3.60 -11.85 31.84
CA GLU A 100 4.73 -10.94 32.07
C GLU A 100 4.71 -9.79 31.04
N TRP A 101 5.05 -8.55 31.45
CA TRP A 101 5.18 -7.42 30.52
C TRP A 101 6.56 -7.48 29.85
N ASP A 102 6.61 -7.96 28.62
CA ASP A 102 7.85 -7.93 27.82
C ASP A 102 7.87 -6.77 26.81
N ASP A 103 6.73 -6.11 26.59
CA ASP A 103 6.56 -5.04 25.60
C ASP A 103 5.79 -3.84 26.19
N GLU A 104 6.46 -2.69 26.32
CA GLU A 104 5.89 -1.44 26.82
C GLU A 104 4.72 -0.94 25.97
N LEU A 105 4.75 -1.19 24.65
CA LEU A 105 3.67 -0.80 23.74
C LEU A 105 2.40 -1.63 24.00
N VAL A 106 2.56 -2.93 24.28
CA VAL A 106 1.43 -3.80 24.65
C VAL A 106 0.85 -3.36 26.00
N ALA A 107 1.69 -3.02 26.96
CA ALA A 107 1.26 -2.51 28.27
C ALA A 107 0.44 -1.22 28.13
N LEU A 108 0.93 -0.25 27.34
CA LEU A 108 0.24 1.02 27.08
C LEU A 108 -1.09 0.81 26.36
N LYS A 109 -1.11 -0.05 25.32
CA LYS A 109 -2.34 -0.39 24.61
C LYS A 109 -3.35 -1.06 25.53
N PHE A 110 -2.91 -1.95 26.42
CA PHE A 110 -3.79 -2.61 27.36
C PHE A 110 -4.34 -1.65 28.42
N ALA A 111 -3.52 -0.75 28.95
CA ALA A 111 -3.96 0.27 29.91
C ALA A 111 -5.11 1.12 29.34
N GLU A 112 -5.09 1.44 28.05
CA GLU A 112 -6.19 2.16 27.39
C GLU A 112 -7.48 1.31 27.30
N ILE A 113 -7.35 0.00 27.04
CA ILE A 113 -8.50 -0.92 27.06
C ILE A 113 -9.06 -1.03 28.49
N VAL A 114 -8.20 -1.08 29.50
CA VAL A 114 -8.58 -1.06 30.93
C VAL A 114 -9.33 0.23 31.28
N ARG A 115 -8.84 1.39 30.82
CA ARG A 115 -9.52 2.68 30.98
C ARG A 115 -10.93 2.64 30.40
N ARG A 116 -11.09 2.12 29.18
CA ARG A 116 -12.42 1.93 28.56
C ARG A 116 -13.33 1.03 29.39
N GLY A 117 -12.80 -0.05 29.99
CA GLY A 117 -13.55 -0.93 30.89
C GLY A 117 -13.99 -0.26 32.18
N LEU A 118 -13.14 0.59 32.78
CA LEU A 118 -13.51 1.37 33.95
C LEU A 118 -14.57 2.43 33.62
N ILE A 119 -14.46 3.10 32.46
CA ILE A 119 -15.47 4.05 31.98
C ILE A 119 -16.80 3.34 31.72
N GLU A 120 -16.79 2.14 31.18
CA GLU A 120 -17.98 1.31 31.00
C GLU A 120 -18.66 1.02 32.35
N LEU A 121 -17.89 0.53 33.33
CA LEU A 121 -18.40 0.25 34.68
C LEU A 121 -18.97 1.51 35.34
N GLY A 122 -18.27 2.63 35.27
CA GLY A 122 -18.74 3.90 35.80
C GLY A 122 -20.03 4.39 35.13
N SER A 123 -20.14 4.20 33.80
CA SER A 123 -21.34 4.62 33.05
C SER A 123 -22.54 3.75 33.40
N ARG A 124 -22.37 2.42 33.51
CA ARG A 124 -23.42 1.51 34.01
C ARG A 124 -23.80 1.79 35.47
N LYS A 125 -22.83 2.21 36.29
CA LYS A 125 -23.04 2.62 37.69
C LYS A 125 -23.94 3.85 37.77
N LEU A 126 -23.67 4.89 36.98
CA LEU A 126 -24.51 6.08 36.90
C LEU A 126 -25.94 5.77 36.44
N ASP A 127 -26.09 4.95 35.41
CA ASP A 127 -27.42 4.59 34.91
C ASP A 127 -28.26 3.85 35.95
N GLY A 128 -27.61 3.03 36.80
CA GLY A 128 -28.28 2.41 37.94
C GLY A 128 -28.82 3.42 38.96
N TYR A 129 -28.08 4.50 39.24
CA TYR A 129 -28.54 5.57 40.13
C TYR A 129 -29.61 6.46 39.49
N ASP A 130 -29.49 6.73 38.19
CA ASP A 130 -30.46 7.49 37.39
C ASP A 130 -31.72 6.69 37.04
N LEU A 131 -31.79 5.40 37.42
CA LEU A 131 -32.86 4.46 37.03
C LEU A 131 -33.07 4.37 35.51
N ARG A 132 -31.99 4.55 34.74
CA ARG A 132 -31.99 4.39 33.28
C ARG A 132 -31.59 2.97 32.92
N PHE A 133 -32.50 2.24 32.30
CA PHE A 133 -32.28 0.85 31.90
C PHE A 133 -32.48 0.64 30.39
N ASP A 134 -32.69 1.72 29.63
CA ASP A 134 -32.82 1.73 28.18
C ASP A 134 -31.48 1.49 27.46
N ARG A 135 -30.35 1.70 28.16
CA ARG A 135 -29.01 1.46 27.65
C ARG A 135 -28.20 0.55 28.57
N ALA A 136 -28.05 -0.72 28.18
CA ALA A 136 -27.32 -1.71 28.97
C ALA A 136 -25.78 -1.56 28.89
N PHE A 137 -25.27 -1.00 27.79
CA PHE A 137 -23.85 -0.93 27.46
C PHE A 137 -23.46 0.42 26.82
N HIS A 138 -22.29 0.96 27.15
CA HIS A 138 -21.81 2.24 26.62
C HIS A 138 -20.66 2.08 25.62
N ASP A 139 -19.82 1.07 25.83
CA ASP A 139 -18.71 0.69 24.97
C ASP A 139 -18.95 -0.69 24.34
N PRO A 140 -18.95 -0.80 23.00
CA PRO A 140 -19.19 -2.06 22.31
C PRO A 140 -18.19 -3.19 22.63
N LEU A 141 -17.02 -2.90 23.20
CA LEU A 141 -16.08 -3.94 23.63
C LEU A 141 -16.64 -4.80 24.78
N PHE A 142 -17.53 -4.23 25.61
CA PHE A 142 -18.06 -4.88 26.82
C PHE A 142 -19.54 -5.26 26.70
N ASP A 143 -20.09 -5.22 25.48
CA ASP A 143 -21.45 -5.68 25.20
C ASP A 143 -21.42 -7.19 24.90
N PRO A 144 -21.92 -8.07 25.79
CA PRO A 144 -22.00 -9.51 25.56
C PRO A 144 -23.00 -9.86 24.44
N GLY A 145 -23.91 -8.94 24.11
CA GLY A 145 -24.86 -9.04 23.00
C GLY A 145 -24.37 -8.43 21.71
N LYS A 146 -23.07 -8.04 21.62
CA LYS A 146 -22.52 -7.39 20.43
C LYS A 146 -22.92 -8.16 19.18
N ALA A 147 -23.72 -7.46 18.36
CA ALA A 147 -24.12 -7.86 17.03
C ALA A 147 -22.92 -8.45 16.29
N LYS A 148 -23.10 -9.65 15.68
CA LYS A 148 -22.16 -10.41 14.85
C LYS A 148 -20.75 -9.85 14.83
N ALA A 149 -19.79 -10.56 15.43
CA ALA A 149 -18.37 -10.28 15.22
C ALA A 149 -18.15 -10.04 13.73
N VAL A 150 -17.89 -8.77 13.36
CA VAL A 150 -17.77 -8.39 11.96
C VAL A 150 -16.66 -9.26 11.41
N GLU A 151 -16.95 -9.97 10.33
CA GLU A 151 -15.98 -10.86 9.72
C GLU A 151 -15.01 -10.02 8.89
N PHE A 152 -13.76 -10.46 8.79
CA PHE A 152 -12.75 -9.77 8.00
C PHE A 152 -13.18 -9.58 6.54
N GLY A 153 -13.91 -10.55 5.98
CA GLY A 153 -14.49 -10.46 4.64
C GLY A 153 -15.44 -9.29 4.46
N GLU A 154 -16.36 -9.07 5.41
CA GLU A 154 -17.31 -7.95 5.39
C GLU A 154 -16.58 -6.60 5.45
N LEU A 155 -15.56 -6.52 6.32
CA LEU A 155 -14.72 -5.32 6.44
C LEU A 155 -13.94 -5.05 5.14
N ALA A 156 -13.36 -6.08 4.53
CA ALA A 156 -12.62 -5.97 3.27
C ALA A 156 -13.54 -5.51 2.11
N GLN A 157 -14.77 -6.01 2.05
CA GLN A 157 -15.77 -5.55 1.08
C GLN A 157 -16.12 -4.08 1.29
N THR A 158 -16.34 -3.67 2.54
CA THR A 158 -16.62 -2.27 2.90
C THR A 158 -15.45 -1.36 2.52
N PHE A 159 -14.21 -1.79 2.82
CA PHE A 159 -13.00 -1.06 2.43
C PHE A 159 -12.91 -0.85 0.91
N VAL A 160 -13.17 -1.90 0.13
CA VAL A 160 -13.17 -1.80 -1.34
C VAL A 160 -14.26 -0.85 -1.81
N ALA A 161 -15.48 -0.94 -1.28
CA ALA A 161 -16.58 -0.06 -1.66
C ALA A 161 -16.26 1.43 -1.38
N GLU A 162 -15.77 1.76 -0.18
CA GLU A 162 -15.35 3.12 0.18
C GLU A 162 -14.21 3.60 -0.75
N THR A 163 -13.17 2.78 -0.94
CA THR A 163 -12.01 3.16 -1.77
C THR A 163 -12.39 3.37 -3.23
N LEU A 164 -13.29 2.55 -3.78
CA LEU A 164 -13.75 2.70 -5.17
C LEU A 164 -14.59 3.97 -5.37
N LYS A 165 -15.39 4.34 -4.38
CA LYS A 165 -16.12 5.61 -4.38
C LYS A 165 -15.17 6.80 -4.31
N ASP A 166 -14.16 6.75 -3.44
CA ASP A 166 -13.16 7.82 -3.36
C ASP A 166 -12.36 7.92 -4.66
N HIS A 167 -11.99 6.79 -5.25
CA HIS A 167 -11.31 6.74 -6.54
C HIS A 167 -12.13 7.36 -7.67
N SER A 168 -13.46 7.13 -7.72
CA SER A 168 -14.29 7.71 -8.77
C SER A 168 -14.42 9.22 -8.63
N VAL A 169 -14.55 9.72 -7.40
CA VAL A 169 -14.60 11.17 -7.11
C VAL A 169 -13.26 11.85 -7.41
N ASN A 170 -12.15 11.22 -7.05
CA ASN A 170 -10.81 11.79 -7.19
C ASN A 170 -10.14 11.50 -8.56
N GLY A 171 -10.90 11.02 -9.55
CA GLY A 171 -10.37 10.78 -10.91
C GLY A 171 -9.28 9.71 -10.98
N HIS A 172 -9.25 8.75 -10.06
CA HIS A 172 -8.27 7.66 -10.09
C HIS A 172 -8.54 6.74 -11.28
N ARG A 173 -7.44 6.21 -11.85
CA ARG A 173 -7.52 5.29 -12.99
C ARG A 173 -8.19 3.98 -12.60
N GLN A 174 -9.00 3.44 -13.51
CA GLN A 174 -9.64 2.12 -13.34
C GLN A 174 -8.64 1.00 -12.99
N LYS A 175 -7.44 1.03 -13.59
CA LYS A 175 -6.37 0.07 -13.28
C LYS A 175 -5.93 0.10 -11.80
N SER A 176 -5.99 1.27 -11.15
CA SER A 176 -5.69 1.41 -9.73
C SER A 176 -6.77 0.75 -8.89
N SER A 177 -8.03 1.04 -9.21
CA SER A 177 -9.22 0.43 -8.61
C SER A 177 -9.20 -1.09 -8.68
N ASP A 178 -8.96 -1.65 -9.88
CA ASP A 178 -8.85 -3.10 -10.08
C ASP A 178 -7.73 -3.73 -9.24
N ARG A 179 -6.60 -3.01 -9.09
CA ARG A 179 -5.46 -3.50 -8.29
C ARG A 179 -5.79 -3.56 -6.80
N ILE A 180 -6.48 -2.56 -6.26
CA ILE A 180 -6.90 -2.55 -4.85
C ILE A 180 -7.93 -3.66 -4.61
N LYS A 181 -8.93 -3.79 -5.51
CA LYS A 181 -9.93 -4.88 -5.43
C LYS A 181 -9.26 -6.26 -5.41
N ALA A 182 -8.31 -6.51 -6.32
CA ALA A 182 -7.58 -7.77 -6.36
C ALA A 182 -6.69 -7.99 -5.12
N ALA A 183 -6.12 -6.93 -4.57
CA ALA A 183 -5.31 -7.01 -3.35
C ALA A 183 -6.15 -7.33 -2.11
N ALA A 184 -7.30 -6.66 -1.95
CA ALA A 184 -8.22 -6.91 -0.85
C ALA A 184 -8.77 -8.35 -0.91
N ALA A 185 -9.15 -8.83 -2.10
CA ALA A 185 -9.58 -10.22 -2.28
C ALA A 185 -8.50 -11.24 -1.91
N TYR A 186 -7.25 -10.99 -2.31
CA TYR A 186 -6.13 -11.86 -1.94
C TYR A 186 -5.83 -11.82 -0.43
N ILE A 187 -5.88 -10.65 0.21
CA ILE A 187 -5.70 -10.54 1.65
C ILE A 187 -6.85 -11.25 2.39
N CYS A 188 -8.08 -11.17 1.89
CA CYS A 188 -9.22 -11.93 2.42
C CYS A 188 -8.96 -13.45 2.34
N GLU A 189 -8.41 -13.95 1.23
CA GLU A 189 -8.01 -15.37 1.11
C GLU A 189 -6.88 -15.77 2.07
N VAL A 190 -5.95 -14.85 2.37
CA VAL A 190 -4.83 -15.08 3.31
C VAL A 190 -5.31 -15.14 4.76
N ILE A 191 -6.18 -14.20 5.16
CA ILE A 191 -6.66 -14.08 6.54
C ILE A 191 -7.81 -15.04 6.83
N GLY A 192 -8.61 -15.36 5.81
CA GLY A 192 -9.88 -16.07 5.94
C GLY A 192 -11.05 -15.08 5.96
N GLU A 193 -12.06 -15.35 5.11
CA GLU A 193 -13.24 -14.49 4.98
C GLU A 193 -14.03 -14.40 6.28
N HIS A 194 -14.20 -15.53 6.97
CA HIS A 194 -14.98 -15.67 8.19
C HIS A 194 -14.18 -15.44 9.48
N THR A 195 -12.96 -14.92 9.38
CA THR A 195 -12.13 -14.63 10.55
C THR A 195 -12.72 -13.42 11.27
N ALA A 196 -13.10 -13.60 12.54
CA ALA A 196 -13.57 -12.51 13.39
C ALA A 196 -12.45 -11.49 13.61
N LEU A 197 -12.78 -10.18 13.61
CA LEU A 197 -11.77 -9.12 13.70
C LEU A 197 -10.97 -9.12 15.01
N ASP A 198 -11.57 -9.57 16.11
CA ASP A 198 -10.95 -9.70 17.43
C ASP A 198 -9.92 -10.85 17.52
N ALA A 199 -10.07 -11.88 16.69
CA ALA A 199 -9.13 -12.98 16.55
C ALA A 199 -7.88 -12.62 15.71
N ILE A 200 -7.83 -11.43 15.12
CA ILE A 200 -6.67 -10.96 14.36
C ILE A 200 -5.70 -10.26 15.31
N ASP A 201 -4.84 -11.03 15.97
CA ASP A 201 -3.76 -10.54 16.84
C ASP A 201 -2.39 -10.50 16.11
N ASP A 202 -1.31 -10.20 16.85
CA ASP A 202 0.06 -10.16 16.28
C ASP A 202 0.47 -11.51 15.66
N ASP A 203 0.07 -12.62 16.29
CA ASP A 203 0.38 -13.96 15.79
C ASP A 203 -0.37 -14.25 14.48
N ALA A 204 -1.63 -13.83 14.37
CA ALA A 204 -2.39 -13.90 13.12
C ALA A 204 -1.73 -13.05 12.02
N VAL A 205 -1.30 -11.83 12.33
CA VAL A 205 -0.59 -10.94 11.40
C VAL A 205 0.74 -11.56 10.96
N ARG A 206 1.48 -12.20 11.87
CA ARG A 206 2.74 -12.89 11.57
C ARG A 206 2.51 -14.08 10.64
N ARG A 207 1.51 -14.92 10.91
CA ARG A 207 1.12 -16.01 10.01
C ARG A 207 0.75 -15.50 8.62
N ALA A 208 -0.06 -14.43 8.55
CA ALA A 208 -0.45 -13.81 7.28
C ALA A 208 0.76 -13.31 6.49
N ARG A 209 1.72 -12.66 7.16
CA ARG A 209 2.98 -12.19 6.57
C ARG A 209 3.79 -13.35 5.98
N GLU A 210 3.90 -14.47 6.67
CA GLU A 210 4.62 -15.66 6.20
C GLU A 210 3.95 -16.31 4.98
N VAL A 211 2.62 -16.39 4.98
CA VAL A 211 1.82 -16.85 3.84
C VAL A 211 2.06 -15.95 2.61
N ILE A 212 2.02 -14.62 2.80
CA ILE A 212 2.30 -13.65 1.73
C ILE A 212 3.72 -13.83 1.19
N ALA A 213 4.72 -13.98 2.07
CA ALA A 213 6.11 -14.17 1.67
C ALA A 213 6.37 -15.50 0.95
N SER A 214 5.56 -16.52 1.22
CA SER A 214 5.65 -17.86 0.62
C SER A 214 4.78 -18.03 -0.62
N THR A 215 4.01 -17.01 -0.99
CA THR A 215 3.14 -17.05 -2.17
C THR A 215 3.96 -16.99 -3.47
N PRO A 216 3.68 -17.82 -4.48
CA PRO A 216 4.35 -17.77 -5.77
C PRO A 216 4.02 -16.50 -6.58
N SER A 217 5.01 -15.96 -7.28
CA SER A 217 4.82 -14.91 -8.27
C SER A 217 3.94 -15.40 -9.43
N ASN A 218 3.02 -14.56 -9.89
CA ASN A 218 2.03 -14.92 -10.92
C ASN A 218 1.17 -16.15 -10.56
N ARG A 219 0.88 -16.36 -9.26
CA ARG A 219 0.13 -17.52 -8.74
C ARG A 219 -1.05 -17.99 -9.59
N ALA A 220 -1.92 -17.08 -10.01
CA ALA A 220 -3.12 -17.39 -10.78
C ALA A 220 -2.83 -17.93 -12.21
N LYS A 221 -1.64 -17.65 -12.76
CA LYS A 221 -1.21 -18.17 -14.06
C LYS A 221 -0.46 -19.49 -13.94
N VAL A 222 0.31 -19.66 -12.86
CA VAL A 222 1.13 -20.85 -12.64
C VAL A 222 0.27 -22.00 -12.11
N TYR A 223 -0.67 -21.69 -11.22
CA TYR A 223 -1.53 -22.65 -10.53
C TYR A 223 -3.00 -22.20 -10.59
N PRO A 224 -3.62 -22.17 -11.78
CA PRO A 224 -5.01 -21.74 -11.93
C PRO A 224 -5.96 -22.66 -11.17
N GLY A 225 -6.93 -22.08 -10.47
CA GLY A 225 -8.01 -22.81 -9.79
C GLY A 225 -7.63 -23.55 -8.50
N LEU A 226 -6.35 -23.62 -8.13
CA LEU A 226 -5.94 -24.25 -6.87
C LEU A 226 -6.14 -23.31 -5.66
N PRO A 227 -6.48 -23.81 -4.46
CA PRO A 227 -6.50 -23.00 -3.24
C PRO A 227 -5.10 -22.47 -2.86
N LEU A 228 -5.01 -21.30 -2.22
CA LEU A 228 -3.73 -20.67 -1.84
C LEU A 228 -2.74 -21.62 -1.15
N ALA A 229 -3.18 -22.41 -0.17
CA ALA A 229 -2.32 -23.34 0.55
C ALA A 229 -1.65 -24.35 -0.40
N GLN A 230 -2.41 -24.94 -1.32
CA GLN A 230 -1.90 -25.89 -2.30
C GLN A 230 -0.97 -25.22 -3.32
N GLN A 231 -1.24 -23.96 -3.68
CA GLN A 231 -0.35 -23.19 -4.56
C GLN A 231 1.02 -22.95 -3.90
N ILE A 232 1.05 -22.66 -2.61
CA ILE A 232 2.29 -22.45 -1.85
C ILE A 232 3.09 -23.75 -1.75
N GLU A 233 2.42 -24.85 -1.38
CA GLU A 233 3.04 -26.18 -1.29
C GLU A 233 3.66 -26.59 -2.63
N ARG A 234 2.90 -26.42 -3.73
CA ARG A 234 3.37 -26.77 -5.07
C ARG A 234 4.48 -25.86 -5.56
N ALA A 235 4.41 -24.55 -5.27
CA ALA A 235 5.49 -23.63 -5.58
C ALA A 235 6.81 -24.00 -4.90
N ALA A 236 6.75 -24.46 -3.66
CA ALA A 236 7.92 -24.93 -2.92
C ALA A 236 8.52 -26.19 -3.56
N ARG A 237 7.69 -27.15 -3.97
CA ARG A 237 8.14 -28.36 -4.69
C ARG A 237 8.74 -28.05 -6.06
N ASP A 238 8.09 -27.16 -6.81
CA ASP A 238 8.47 -26.83 -8.19
C ASP A 238 9.61 -25.79 -8.27
N GLY A 239 10.09 -25.27 -7.13
CA GLY A 239 11.11 -24.22 -7.07
C GLY A 239 10.70 -22.92 -7.77
N LYS A 240 9.42 -22.56 -7.76
CA LYS A 240 8.92 -21.35 -8.46
C LYS A 240 9.30 -20.07 -7.72
N PRO A 241 9.53 -18.96 -8.44
CA PRO A 241 9.84 -17.69 -7.82
C PRO A 241 8.66 -17.19 -6.96
N LEU A 242 8.97 -16.66 -5.79
CA LEU A 242 8.00 -16.14 -4.83
C LEU A 242 7.73 -14.64 -5.04
N LEU A 243 6.80 -14.08 -4.27
CA LEU A 243 6.52 -12.64 -4.30
C LEU A 243 7.74 -11.81 -3.89
N SER A 244 8.07 -10.80 -4.70
CA SER A 244 9.11 -9.82 -4.36
C SER A 244 8.73 -9.01 -3.12
N ALA A 245 9.72 -8.49 -2.37
CA ALA A 245 9.45 -7.66 -1.19
C ALA A 245 8.57 -6.44 -1.49
N ASN A 246 8.69 -5.85 -2.68
CA ASN A 246 7.83 -4.74 -3.12
C ASN A 246 6.38 -5.18 -3.31
N THR A 247 6.16 -6.38 -3.86
CA THR A 247 4.82 -6.93 -4.07
C THR A 247 4.19 -7.32 -2.73
N GLN A 248 4.97 -7.93 -1.83
CA GLN A 248 4.54 -8.18 -0.46
C GLN A 248 4.14 -6.87 0.23
N GLY A 249 4.95 -5.81 0.09
CA GLY A 249 4.66 -4.47 0.63
C GLY A 249 3.29 -3.95 0.24
N PHE A 250 2.96 -4.01 -1.06
CA PHE A 250 1.64 -3.59 -1.55
C PHE A 250 0.47 -4.38 -0.92
N TYR A 251 0.63 -5.69 -0.71
CA TYR A 251 -0.39 -6.51 -0.05
C TYR A 251 -0.50 -6.17 1.44
N LEU A 252 0.62 -6.01 2.13
CA LEU A 252 0.65 -5.63 3.55
C LEU A 252 0.12 -4.20 3.78
N ASP A 253 0.38 -3.26 2.86
CA ASP A 253 -0.22 -1.92 2.86
C ASP A 253 -1.75 -2.00 2.76
N THR A 254 -2.25 -2.89 1.89
CA THR A 254 -3.70 -3.11 1.75
C THR A 254 -4.29 -3.72 3.03
N PHE A 255 -3.60 -4.70 3.63
CA PHE A 255 -4.03 -5.29 4.91
C PHE A 255 -4.08 -4.24 6.03
N ARG A 256 -3.03 -3.41 6.16
CA ARG A 256 -3.02 -2.27 7.09
C ARG A 256 -4.18 -1.32 6.86
N ALA A 257 -4.46 -0.97 5.62
CA ALA A 257 -5.54 -0.04 5.28
C ALA A 257 -6.93 -0.61 5.66
N ILE A 258 -7.15 -1.92 5.47
CA ILE A 258 -8.37 -2.61 5.91
C ILE A 258 -8.48 -2.57 7.43
N MET A 259 -7.44 -2.94 8.18
CA MET A 259 -7.48 -2.92 9.65
C MET A 259 -7.60 -1.50 10.22
N LYS A 260 -7.01 -0.50 9.54
CA LYS A 260 -7.21 0.92 9.87
C LYS A 260 -8.67 1.36 9.72
N LEU A 261 -9.42 0.77 8.77
CA LEU A 261 -10.88 1.00 8.69
C LEU A 261 -11.60 0.44 9.92
N ALA A 262 -11.21 -0.73 10.43
CA ALA A 262 -11.79 -1.30 11.65
C ALA A 262 -11.58 -0.39 12.86
N VAL A 263 -10.36 0.15 13.03
CA VAL A 263 -10.05 1.13 14.08
C VAL A 263 -10.91 2.39 13.92
N ARG A 264 -10.99 2.94 12.69
CA ARG A 264 -11.80 4.14 12.39
C ARG A 264 -13.28 3.94 12.72
N LYS A 265 -13.82 2.75 12.44
CA LYS A 265 -15.19 2.36 12.77
C LYS A 265 -15.36 1.91 14.23
N ARG A 266 -14.30 1.96 15.05
CA ARG A 266 -14.27 1.52 16.46
C ARG A 266 -14.69 0.06 16.66
N LEU A 267 -14.45 -0.79 15.65
CA LEU A 267 -14.68 -2.23 15.72
C LEU A 267 -13.59 -2.93 16.53
N ILE A 268 -12.37 -2.41 16.45
CA ILE A 268 -11.20 -2.80 17.23
C ILE A 268 -10.50 -1.55 17.79
N SER A 269 -9.72 -1.73 18.86
CA SER A 269 -9.09 -0.62 19.58
C SER A 269 -7.81 -0.12 18.92
N PHE A 270 -7.05 -1.00 18.28
CA PHE A 270 -5.77 -0.69 17.64
C PHE A 270 -5.59 -1.55 16.38
N ASN A 271 -4.68 -1.14 15.50
CA ASN A 271 -4.36 -1.91 14.30
C ASN A 271 -3.23 -2.92 14.60
N PRO A 272 -3.50 -4.24 14.61
CA PRO A 272 -2.48 -5.26 14.85
C PRO A 272 -1.46 -5.34 13.70
N ALA A 273 -1.79 -4.84 12.51
CA ALA A 273 -0.95 -4.91 11.32
C ALA A 273 -0.09 -3.66 11.07
N GLU A 274 -0.13 -2.63 11.92
CA GLU A 274 0.48 -1.32 11.66
C GLU A 274 1.97 -1.40 11.28
N ASP A 275 2.72 -2.28 11.96
CA ASP A 275 4.18 -2.38 11.79
C ASP A 275 4.65 -3.56 10.95
N VAL A 276 3.74 -4.36 10.40
CA VAL A 276 4.15 -5.52 9.61
C VAL A 276 4.93 -5.08 8.38
N ARG A 277 6.16 -5.56 8.20
CA ARG A 277 7.00 -5.23 7.04
C ARG A 277 7.23 -6.44 6.14
N PRO A 278 7.51 -6.28 4.83
CA PRO A 278 7.86 -7.40 3.95
C PRO A 278 9.02 -8.26 4.46
N ILE A 279 9.05 -9.54 4.09
CA ILE A 279 10.22 -10.39 4.29
C ILE A 279 11.16 -10.22 3.10
N LYS A 280 12.32 -9.59 3.34
CA LYS A 280 13.34 -9.36 2.33
C LYS A 280 14.25 -10.58 2.23
N ARG A 281 14.05 -11.42 1.21
CA ARG A 281 14.97 -12.54 0.90
C ARG A 281 16.11 -12.13 -0.03
N GLU A 282 15.90 -11.10 -0.85
CA GLU A 282 16.91 -10.59 -1.78
C GLU A 282 17.70 -9.42 -1.15
N LYS A 283 19.02 -9.58 -1.03
CA LYS A 283 19.98 -8.51 -0.68
C LYS A 283 20.50 -7.79 -1.92
N VAL A 284 19.61 -7.42 -2.84
CA VAL A 284 20.03 -6.72 -4.06
C VAL A 284 20.08 -5.23 -3.78
N ALA A 285 21.29 -4.66 -3.84
CA ALA A 285 21.52 -3.23 -3.71
C ALA A 285 20.68 -2.46 -4.76
N PRO A 286 20.12 -1.28 -4.44
CA PRO A 286 19.32 -0.48 -5.37
C PRO A 286 19.96 -0.28 -6.75
N GLU A 287 21.28 -0.20 -6.80
CA GLU A 287 22.12 0.01 -7.99
C GLU A 287 22.10 -1.21 -8.93
N GLU A 288 21.89 -2.41 -8.40
CA GLU A 288 21.92 -3.68 -9.13
C GLU A 288 20.54 -4.13 -9.62
N ARG A 289 19.47 -3.39 -9.29
CA ARG A 289 18.09 -3.77 -9.63
C ARG A 289 17.81 -3.75 -11.13
N ARG A 290 18.54 -2.94 -11.91
CA ARG A 290 18.53 -2.91 -13.38
C ARG A 290 19.84 -2.36 -13.93
N LEU A 291 20.45 -3.11 -14.85
CA LEU A 291 21.70 -2.76 -15.48
C LEU A 291 21.48 -2.07 -16.85
N PRO A 292 22.32 -1.11 -17.25
CA PRO A 292 22.32 -0.55 -18.61
C PRO A 292 22.74 -1.63 -19.63
N TRP A 293 22.44 -1.41 -20.91
CA TRP A 293 23.01 -2.24 -21.99
C TRP A 293 24.50 -1.95 -22.17
N THR A 294 25.29 -2.94 -22.53
CA THR A 294 26.70 -2.73 -22.88
C THR A 294 26.82 -2.01 -24.24
N PRO A 295 27.98 -1.39 -24.55
CA PRO A 295 28.22 -0.83 -25.88
C PRO A 295 28.04 -1.85 -27.02
N GLU A 296 28.41 -3.10 -26.79
CA GLU A 296 28.29 -4.21 -27.75
C GLU A 296 26.82 -4.57 -27.97
N GLN A 297 26.02 -4.63 -26.90
CA GLN A 297 24.57 -4.85 -27.00
C GLN A 297 23.88 -3.71 -27.74
N LEU A 298 24.23 -2.45 -27.45
CA LEU A 298 23.72 -1.29 -28.19
C LEU A 298 24.07 -1.41 -29.67
N LYS A 299 25.34 -1.64 -30.00
CA LYS A 299 25.80 -1.81 -31.38
C LYS A 299 25.06 -2.97 -32.06
N GLY A 300 24.95 -4.12 -31.42
CA GLY A 300 24.24 -5.30 -31.93
C GLY A 300 22.78 -4.98 -32.25
N PHE A 301 22.05 -4.40 -31.30
CA PHE A 301 20.64 -4.07 -31.48
C PHE A 301 20.41 -3.05 -32.60
N PHE A 302 21.14 -1.92 -32.60
CA PHE A 302 20.93 -0.85 -33.58
C PHE A 302 21.50 -1.18 -34.97
N SER A 303 22.38 -2.19 -35.09
CA SER A 303 22.87 -2.70 -36.38
C SER A 303 22.13 -3.95 -36.88
N GLY A 304 21.20 -4.46 -36.07
CA GLY A 304 20.42 -5.66 -36.31
C GLY A 304 19.47 -5.59 -37.52
N ALA A 305 19.12 -6.75 -38.05
CA ALA A 305 18.34 -6.87 -39.29
C ALA A 305 16.88 -6.41 -39.12
N PHE A 306 16.23 -6.83 -38.03
CA PHE A 306 14.91 -6.35 -37.67
C PHE A 306 14.92 -4.84 -37.40
N TYR A 307 15.88 -4.32 -36.65
CA TYR A 307 15.91 -2.88 -36.35
C TYR A 307 16.10 -2.05 -37.62
N LYS A 308 17.03 -2.44 -38.50
CA LYS A 308 17.20 -1.83 -39.83
C LYS A 308 15.95 -1.91 -40.69
N SER A 309 15.21 -3.02 -40.64
CA SER A 309 13.94 -3.14 -41.38
C SER A 309 12.89 -2.11 -40.92
N CYS A 310 13.02 -1.62 -39.67
CA CYS A 310 12.14 -0.58 -39.12
C CYS A 310 12.50 0.85 -39.58
N ALA A 311 13.69 1.08 -40.13
CA ALA A 311 14.15 2.42 -40.48
C ALA A 311 13.35 3.05 -41.65
N PRO A 312 13.17 4.39 -41.67
CA PRO A 312 12.69 5.10 -42.84
C PRO A 312 13.54 4.74 -44.07
N GLY A 313 12.92 4.45 -45.21
CA GLY A 313 13.63 4.07 -46.44
C GLY A 313 14.35 2.71 -46.43
N ALA A 314 14.09 1.83 -45.45
CA ALA A 314 14.70 0.49 -45.43
C ALA A 314 14.45 -0.31 -46.73
N ALA A 315 15.49 -0.93 -47.28
CA ALA A 315 15.41 -1.71 -48.52
C ALA A 315 14.45 -2.91 -48.43
N LYS A 316 14.35 -3.51 -47.23
CA LYS A 316 13.37 -4.55 -46.89
C LYS A 316 12.57 -4.08 -45.67
N PRO A 317 11.50 -3.30 -45.86
CA PRO A 317 10.71 -2.75 -44.76
C PRO A 317 10.06 -3.84 -43.90
N TYR A 318 9.99 -3.60 -42.59
CA TYR A 318 9.11 -4.37 -41.71
C TYR A 318 7.66 -4.26 -42.20
N GLN A 319 6.98 -5.39 -42.32
CA GLN A 319 5.70 -5.49 -43.04
C GLN A 319 4.53 -4.72 -42.40
N LYS A 320 4.61 -4.39 -41.10
CA LYS A 320 3.49 -3.72 -40.41
C LYS A 320 3.58 -2.20 -40.55
N ALA A 321 2.45 -1.57 -40.86
CA ALA A 321 2.33 -0.12 -41.03
C ALA A 321 2.67 0.67 -39.74
N ASP A 322 2.54 0.08 -38.55
CA ASP A 322 2.90 0.68 -37.26
C ASP A 322 4.44 0.66 -37.00
N ARG A 323 5.25 0.56 -38.05
CA ARG A 323 6.73 0.56 -38.01
C ARG A 323 7.38 1.73 -37.26
N PRO A 324 6.90 3.00 -37.34
CA PRO A 324 7.64 4.14 -36.81
C PRO A 324 7.97 4.08 -35.31
N TRP A 325 7.04 3.58 -34.48
CA TRP A 325 7.31 3.47 -33.04
C TRP A 325 8.38 2.44 -32.72
N ARG A 326 8.58 1.41 -33.57
CA ARG A 326 9.67 0.42 -33.39
C ARG A 326 11.04 1.02 -33.68
N PHE A 327 11.11 1.95 -34.62
CA PHE A 327 12.35 2.62 -34.95
C PHE A 327 12.69 3.72 -33.93
N TRP A 328 11.75 4.65 -33.70
CA TRP A 328 12.01 5.85 -32.91
C TRP A 328 12.00 5.62 -31.40
N LEU A 329 11.18 4.70 -30.86
CA LEU A 329 11.10 4.48 -29.41
C LEU A 329 12.47 4.19 -28.76
N PRO A 330 13.26 3.19 -29.20
CA PRO A 330 14.54 2.89 -28.55
C PRO A 330 15.57 4.03 -28.70
N LEU A 331 15.57 4.74 -29.84
CA LEU A 331 16.43 5.92 -30.03
C LEU A 331 16.05 7.05 -29.07
N LEU A 332 14.77 7.41 -29.03
CA LEU A 332 14.28 8.46 -28.14
C LEU A 332 14.57 8.08 -26.68
N MET A 333 14.39 6.83 -26.28
CA MET A 333 14.76 6.37 -24.94
C MET A 333 16.26 6.51 -24.66
N LEU A 334 17.11 6.10 -25.60
CA LEU A 334 18.57 6.13 -25.45
C LEU A 334 19.15 7.55 -25.47
N PHE A 335 18.51 8.51 -26.13
CA PHE A 335 19.03 9.88 -26.23
C PHE A 335 18.37 10.85 -25.22
N SER A 336 17.16 10.56 -24.73
CA SER A 336 16.43 11.45 -23.80
C SER A 336 16.32 10.91 -22.38
N GLY A 337 16.47 9.60 -22.18
CA GLY A 337 16.13 8.94 -20.92
C GLY A 337 14.64 8.93 -20.57
N ALA A 338 13.76 9.37 -21.48
CA ALA A 338 12.32 9.36 -21.27
C ALA A 338 11.78 7.92 -21.15
N ARG A 339 10.71 7.76 -20.37
CA ARG A 339 10.07 6.45 -20.16
C ARG A 339 9.38 6.04 -21.47
N PRO A 340 9.27 4.73 -21.77
CA PRO A 340 8.52 4.29 -22.93
C PRO A 340 7.10 4.85 -22.96
N GLY A 341 6.46 4.94 -21.79
CA GLY A 341 5.12 5.49 -21.68
C GLY A 341 5.04 6.98 -22.04
N GLU A 342 6.03 7.78 -21.66
CA GLU A 342 6.08 9.21 -22.01
C GLU A 342 6.23 9.36 -23.53
N ILE A 343 7.17 8.63 -24.15
CA ILE A 343 7.42 8.69 -25.59
C ILE A 343 6.22 8.21 -26.42
N LEU A 344 5.59 7.10 -26.03
CA LEU A 344 4.48 6.50 -26.78
C LEU A 344 3.16 7.26 -26.65
N GLN A 345 3.09 8.22 -25.71
CA GLN A 345 1.99 9.15 -25.53
C GLN A 345 2.30 10.54 -26.10
N LEU A 346 3.46 10.77 -26.73
CA LEU A 346 3.73 12.06 -27.36
C LEU A 346 2.70 12.33 -28.47
N LYS A 347 2.17 13.55 -28.48
CA LYS A 347 1.49 14.15 -29.62
C LYS A 347 2.49 14.89 -30.51
N VAL A 348 2.08 15.16 -31.74
CA VAL A 348 2.88 15.99 -32.66
C VAL A 348 3.14 17.38 -32.05
N SER A 349 2.15 17.96 -31.36
CA SER A 349 2.25 19.25 -30.65
C SER A 349 3.22 19.26 -29.45
N ASP A 350 3.69 18.10 -29.00
CA ASP A 350 4.62 17.97 -27.87
C ASP A 350 6.08 18.13 -28.33
N VAL A 351 6.35 18.19 -29.64
CA VAL A 351 7.68 18.50 -30.17
C VAL A 351 7.72 19.97 -30.54
N ARG A 352 8.46 20.75 -29.75
CA ARG A 352 8.46 22.22 -29.83
C ARG A 352 9.86 22.75 -30.08
N ARG A 353 9.92 24.02 -30.47
CA ARG A 353 11.17 24.75 -30.72
C ARG A 353 11.22 25.98 -29.83
N THR A 354 12.35 26.22 -29.17
CA THR A 354 12.59 27.46 -28.43
C THR A 354 12.78 28.62 -29.41
N GLU A 355 12.69 29.85 -28.91
CA GLU A 355 13.02 31.07 -29.68
C GLU A 355 14.44 31.00 -30.27
N ASN A 356 15.40 30.52 -29.49
CA ASN A 356 16.79 30.32 -29.93
C ASN A 356 16.99 29.13 -30.89
N GLY A 357 15.89 28.52 -31.37
CA GLY A 357 15.93 27.50 -32.41
C GLY A 357 16.17 26.06 -31.95
N THR A 358 16.27 25.78 -30.65
CA THR A 358 16.51 24.44 -30.10
C THR A 358 15.21 23.63 -30.04
N TRP A 359 15.22 22.45 -30.63
CA TRP A 359 14.08 21.53 -30.58
C TRP A 359 14.07 20.73 -29.28
N TYR A 360 12.90 20.51 -28.69
CA TYR A 360 12.72 19.77 -27.45
C TYR A 360 11.41 18.95 -27.43
N LEU A 361 11.42 17.89 -26.64
CA LEU A 361 10.24 17.14 -26.22
C LEU A 361 9.63 17.83 -25.00
N ASP A 362 8.38 18.25 -25.11
CA ASP A 362 7.62 18.86 -24.05
C ASP A 362 6.82 17.79 -23.29
N LEU A 363 7.36 17.35 -22.15
CA LEU A 363 6.69 16.40 -21.26
C LEU A 363 5.99 17.13 -20.11
N LEU A 364 5.44 18.33 -20.36
CA LEU A 364 4.70 19.11 -19.38
C LEU A 364 3.19 18.79 -19.37
N ASN A 365 2.67 18.12 -20.39
CA ASN A 365 1.23 18.11 -20.65
C ASN A 365 0.40 17.30 -19.65
N GLU A 366 -0.59 17.99 -19.10
CA GLU A 366 -1.70 17.52 -18.27
C GLU A 366 -2.93 17.15 -19.12
N ASP A 367 -2.76 16.77 -20.38
CA ASP A 367 -3.89 16.21 -21.11
C ASP A 367 -4.34 14.94 -20.36
N GLU A 368 -5.66 14.73 -20.21
CA GLU A 368 -6.25 13.57 -19.50
C GLU A 368 -5.67 12.21 -19.93
N ALA A 369 -5.07 12.16 -21.12
CA ALA A 369 -4.41 10.99 -21.69
C ALA A 369 -2.94 10.80 -21.29
N MET A 370 -2.23 11.83 -20.81
CA MET A 370 -0.80 11.82 -20.47
C MET A 370 -0.58 11.52 -18.99
N SER A 371 -0.13 10.28 -18.73
CA SER A 371 0.11 9.77 -17.38
C SER A 371 1.48 10.16 -16.81
N LEU A 372 1.66 11.37 -16.31
CA LEU A 372 2.84 11.67 -15.49
C LEU A 372 2.55 11.37 -14.03
N LYS A 373 3.45 10.60 -13.40
CA LYS A 373 3.19 9.97 -12.10
C LYS A 373 3.56 10.83 -10.89
N THR A 374 4.04 12.07 -11.08
CA THR A 374 4.33 13.08 -10.05
C THR A 374 4.56 14.44 -10.72
N ASP A 375 4.33 15.55 -10.01
CA ASP A 375 4.61 16.92 -10.50
C ASP A 375 6.09 17.10 -10.90
N THR A 376 7.00 16.42 -10.18
CA THR A 376 8.45 16.33 -10.50
C THR A 376 8.79 15.62 -11.82
N SER A 377 7.80 15.03 -12.51
CA SER A 377 8.02 14.36 -13.81
C SER A 377 7.87 15.31 -15.01
N LYS A 378 7.27 16.48 -14.81
CA LYS A 378 7.10 17.55 -15.81
C LYS A 378 8.47 18.11 -16.20
N ARG A 379 8.82 18.02 -17.48
CA ARG A 379 10.13 18.51 -17.97
C ARG A 379 10.16 18.73 -19.48
N ARG A 380 11.05 19.61 -19.92
CA ARG A 380 11.44 19.76 -21.32
C ARG A 380 12.75 19.02 -21.56
N ILE A 381 12.85 18.22 -22.62
CA ILE A 381 14.07 17.47 -22.95
C ILE A 381 14.56 17.89 -24.34
N PRO A 382 15.76 18.47 -24.49
CA PRO A 382 16.31 18.79 -25.80
C PRO A 382 16.39 17.55 -26.72
N ILE A 383 16.09 17.73 -28.00
CA ILE A 383 16.25 16.70 -29.00
C ILE A 383 17.72 16.65 -29.41
N HIS A 384 18.34 15.49 -29.21
CA HIS A 384 19.75 15.28 -29.52
C HIS A 384 20.02 15.48 -31.04
N PRO A 385 21.12 16.16 -31.44
CA PRO A 385 21.43 16.43 -32.85
C PRO A 385 21.45 15.18 -33.74
N GLU A 386 21.88 14.05 -33.19
CA GLU A 386 21.89 12.77 -33.90
C GLU A 386 20.48 12.31 -34.32
N LEU A 387 19.44 12.56 -33.51
CA LEU A 387 18.05 12.28 -33.88
C LEU A 387 17.59 13.17 -35.04
N ILE A 388 18.02 14.44 -35.03
CA ILE A 388 17.74 15.39 -36.11
C ILE A 388 18.41 14.91 -37.41
N ARG A 389 19.69 14.51 -37.33
CA ARG A 389 20.47 13.94 -38.44
C ARG A 389 19.82 12.68 -39.02
N MET A 390 19.24 11.83 -38.16
CA MET A 390 18.48 10.64 -38.56
C MET A 390 17.11 10.95 -39.18
N GLY A 391 16.70 12.22 -39.27
CA GLY A 391 15.46 12.64 -39.92
C GLY A 391 14.25 12.73 -38.99
N PHE A 392 14.43 12.85 -37.67
CA PHE A 392 13.29 12.91 -36.73
C PHE A 392 12.34 14.09 -37.02
N LEU A 393 12.89 15.26 -37.39
CA LEU A 393 12.08 16.43 -37.75
C LEU A 393 11.39 16.29 -39.10
N GLN A 394 11.94 15.50 -40.03
CA GLN A 394 11.25 15.16 -41.26
C GLN A 394 10.07 14.23 -40.96
N PHE A 395 10.29 13.20 -40.16
CA PHE A 395 9.23 12.30 -39.69
C PHE A 395 8.10 13.08 -39.01
N LEU A 396 8.42 14.07 -38.16
CA LEU A 396 7.42 14.92 -37.52
C LEU A 396 6.58 15.69 -38.56
N ARG A 397 7.23 16.31 -39.56
CA ARG A 397 6.54 17.07 -40.62
C ARG A 397 5.60 16.19 -41.45
N GLU A 398 6.06 14.98 -41.80
CA GLU A 398 5.23 14.00 -42.51
C GLU A 398 3.99 13.62 -41.68
N ARG A 399 4.17 13.42 -40.35
CA ARG A 399 3.05 13.13 -39.44
C ARG A 399 2.05 14.28 -39.35
N SER A 400 2.52 15.51 -39.20
CA SER A 400 1.66 16.70 -39.20
C SER A 400 0.86 16.84 -40.49
N ALA A 401 1.46 16.56 -41.65
CA ALA A 401 0.81 16.68 -42.94
C ALA A 401 -0.27 15.61 -43.17
N THR A 402 -0.08 14.41 -42.61
CA THR A 402 -1.06 13.30 -42.73
C THR A 402 -2.17 13.35 -41.69
N SER A 403 -2.10 14.25 -40.72
CA SER A 403 -3.08 14.33 -39.64
C SER A 403 -3.98 15.55 -39.79
N GLU A 404 -5.28 15.34 -39.63
CA GLU A 404 -6.28 16.42 -39.61
C GLU A 404 -6.11 17.37 -38.41
N SER A 405 -5.31 17.00 -37.40
CA SER A 405 -5.07 17.82 -36.21
C SER A 405 -3.66 17.65 -35.63
N THR A 406 -3.08 18.75 -35.14
CA THR A 406 -1.82 18.74 -34.37
C THR A 406 -1.94 18.05 -33.01
N ALA A 407 -3.16 17.79 -32.55
CA ALA A 407 -3.46 17.01 -31.35
C ALA A 407 -3.30 15.48 -31.56
N SER A 408 -2.93 15.05 -32.77
CA SER A 408 -2.70 13.64 -33.08
C SER A 408 -1.48 13.06 -32.40
N TRP A 409 -1.57 11.75 -32.11
CA TRP A 409 -0.45 10.98 -31.58
C TRP A 409 0.71 10.95 -32.56
N LEU A 410 1.92 11.21 -32.06
CA LEU A 410 3.17 11.06 -32.83
C LEU A 410 3.32 9.63 -33.38
N PHE A 411 2.80 8.65 -32.65
CA PHE A 411 2.78 7.24 -33.01
C PHE A 411 1.34 6.71 -33.08
N ASP A 412 0.59 7.08 -34.12
CA ASP A 412 -0.81 6.71 -34.35
C ASP A 412 -1.11 5.20 -34.39
N GLY A 413 -0.22 4.38 -34.94
CA GLY A 413 -0.40 2.93 -35.15
C GLY A 413 -0.43 2.06 -33.88
N ILE A 414 -0.41 2.66 -32.69
CA ILE A 414 -0.47 1.94 -31.41
C ILE A 414 -1.93 1.85 -30.94
N LYS A 415 -2.42 0.62 -30.82
CA LYS A 415 -3.71 0.34 -30.18
C LYS A 415 -3.55 0.40 -28.65
N PRO A 416 -4.34 1.20 -27.92
CA PRO A 416 -4.32 1.22 -26.46
C PRO A 416 -4.79 -0.12 -25.87
N ASP A 417 -4.38 -0.41 -24.63
CA ASP A 417 -4.89 -1.55 -23.87
C ASP A 417 -6.29 -1.27 -23.30
N LYS A 418 -6.87 -2.25 -22.59
CA LYS A 418 -8.20 -2.12 -21.98
C LYS A 418 -8.33 -0.97 -20.95
N TYR A 419 -7.21 -0.37 -20.54
CA TYR A 419 -7.15 0.77 -19.63
C TYR A 419 -6.75 2.07 -20.35
N GLY A 420 -6.77 2.09 -21.69
CA GLY A 420 -6.36 3.25 -22.49
C GLY A 420 -4.83 3.40 -22.61
N SER A 421 -4.02 2.52 -22.01
CA SER A 421 -2.56 2.66 -22.04
C SER A 421 -1.96 2.23 -23.37
N ARG A 422 -1.17 3.11 -23.99
CA ARG A 422 -0.43 2.84 -25.24
C ARG A 422 0.92 2.15 -25.02
N THR A 423 1.27 1.82 -23.77
CA THR A 423 2.65 1.42 -23.41
C THR A 423 2.86 -0.09 -23.29
N ASP A 424 1.85 -0.82 -22.81
CA ASP A 424 2.01 -2.24 -22.42
C ASP A 424 2.37 -3.14 -23.61
N ARG A 425 1.63 -3.03 -24.71
CA ARG A 425 1.87 -3.82 -25.94
C ARG A 425 3.27 -3.53 -26.53
N PRO A 426 3.65 -2.28 -26.82
CA PRO A 426 5.00 -1.98 -27.32
C PRO A 426 6.12 -2.49 -26.39
N SER A 427 6.00 -2.25 -25.09
CA SER A 427 7.01 -2.67 -24.12
C SER A 427 7.15 -4.19 -24.06
N LYS A 428 6.03 -4.94 -24.11
CA LYS A 428 6.07 -6.42 -24.18
C LYS A 428 6.67 -6.91 -25.48
N ALA A 429 6.30 -6.32 -26.62
CA ALA A 429 6.81 -6.72 -27.93
C ALA A 429 8.33 -6.56 -28.02
N PHE A 430 8.88 -5.44 -27.52
CA PHE A 430 10.32 -5.25 -27.46
C PHE A 430 11.01 -6.31 -26.59
N ASN A 431 10.54 -6.48 -25.35
CA ASN A 431 11.21 -7.37 -24.40
C ASN A 431 11.08 -8.86 -24.75
N ARG A 432 9.97 -9.27 -25.40
CA ARG A 432 9.69 -10.69 -25.68
C ARG A 432 10.04 -11.13 -27.09
N THR A 433 10.18 -10.20 -28.03
CA THR A 433 10.30 -10.54 -29.45
C THR A 433 11.44 -9.78 -30.11
N PHE A 434 11.43 -8.45 -30.05
CA PHE A 434 12.33 -7.67 -30.90
C PHE A 434 13.76 -7.59 -30.40
N ILE A 435 13.95 -7.44 -29.09
CA ILE A 435 15.30 -7.42 -28.52
C ILE A 435 15.94 -8.81 -28.58
N PRO A 436 15.25 -9.90 -28.15
CA PRO A 436 15.82 -11.25 -28.23
C PRO A 436 16.11 -11.73 -29.66
N ALA A 437 15.51 -11.12 -30.69
CA ALA A 437 15.80 -11.44 -32.08
C ALA A 437 17.14 -10.87 -32.59
N GLU A 438 17.74 -9.94 -31.86
CA GLU A 438 18.93 -9.19 -32.31
C GLU A 438 20.10 -9.33 -31.34
N ILE A 439 19.84 -9.38 -30.03
CA ILE A 439 20.85 -9.46 -28.99
C ILE A 439 20.39 -10.32 -27.81
N GLU A 440 21.37 -10.88 -27.10
CA GLU A 440 21.15 -11.50 -25.81
C GLU A 440 21.22 -10.46 -24.69
N LEU A 441 20.23 -10.49 -23.80
CA LEU A 441 20.19 -9.64 -22.60
C LEU A 441 20.66 -10.43 -21.39
N GLY A 442 21.49 -9.81 -20.56
CA GLY A 442 21.86 -10.32 -19.24
C GLY A 442 20.72 -10.20 -18.24
N GLN A 443 20.93 -10.74 -17.04
CA GLN A 443 19.94 -10.65 -15.97
C GLN A 443 19.61 -9.18 -15.64
N ARG A 444 18.31 -8.92 -15.41
CA ARG A 444 17.76 -7.59 -15.06
C ARG A 444 17.95 -6.51 -16.13
N GLN A 445 18.27 -6.89 -17.38
CA GLN A 445 18.20 -6.01 -18.53
C GLN A 445 16.86 -6.13 -19.25
N ALA A 446 16.38 -5.01 -19.81
CA ALA A 446 15.12 -4.92 -20.57
C ALA A 446 15.18 -3.69 -21.49
N LEU A 447 14.13 -3.42 -22.27
CA LEU A 447 13.96 -2.14 -22.99
C LEU A 447 14.18 -0.93 -22.06
N TYR A 448 13.71 -1.03 -20.81
CA TYR A 448 13.85 0.04 -19.83
C TYR A 448 15.32 0.33 -19.45
N SER A 449 16.26 -0.59 -19.72
CA SER A 449 17.69 -0.39 -19.50
C SER A 449 18.28 0.74 -20.34
N LEU A 450 17.71 1.06 -21.51
CA LEU A 450 18.17 2.19 -22.34
C LEU A 450 18.13 3.53 -21.57
N ARG A 451 17.17 3.70 -20.65
CA ARG A 451 17.15 4.88 -19.77
C ARG A 451 18.31 4.88 -18.78
N HIS A 452 18.73 3.72 -18.30
CA HIS A 452 19.88 3.58 -17.40
C HIS A 452 21.17 3.94 -18.13
N ASN A 453 21.30 3.64 -19.43
CA ASN A 453 22.44 4.10 -20.24
C ASN A 453 22.60 5.63 -20.20
N VAL A 454 21.51 6.39 -20.36
CA VAL A 454 21.54 7.87 -20.26
C VAL A 454 21.89 8.33 -18.87
N ARG A 455 21.22 7.78 -17.85
CA ARG A 455 21.46 8.15 -16.45
C ARG A 455 22.93 7.92 -16.08
N ASP A 456 23.50 6.81 -16.50
CA ASP A 456 24.88 6.45 -16.17
C ASP A 456 25.88 7.26 -17.03
N ALA A 457 25.52 7.66 -18.26
CA ALA A 457 26.30 8.64 -19.03
C ALA A 457 26.32 10.02 -18.35
N LEU A 458 25.16 10.54 -17.92
CA LEU A 458 25.05 11.82 -17.22
C LEU A 458 25.80 11.81 -15.88
N ARG A 459 25.74 10.71 -15.12
CA ARG A 459 26.52 10.52 -13.88
C ARG A 459 28.02 10.53 -14.14
N ARG A 460 28.49 9.84 -15.19
CA ARG A 460 29.91 9.85 -15.58
C ARG A 460 30.40 11.26 -15.94
N LEU A 461 29.54 12.06 -16.57
CA LEU A 461 29.80 13.47 -16.88
C LEU A 461 29.65 14.41 -15.68
N LYS A 462 29.29 13.88 -14.48
CA LYS A 462 28.97 14.68 -13.29
C LYS A 462 27.95 15.78 -13.56
N ALA A 463 26.98 15.50 -14.45
CA ALA A 463 25.91 16.44 -14.76
C ALA A 463 25.13 16.80 -13.48
N PRO A 464 24.78 18.08 -13.28
CA PRO A 464 24.10 18.52 -12.08
C PRO A 464 22.74 17.81 -11.91
N PRO A 465 22.29 17.57 -10.66
CA PRO A 465 21.08 16.79 -10.37
C PRO A 465 19.77 17.48 -10.80
N ARG A 466 19.80 18.77 -11.12
CA ARG A 466 18.71 19.51 -11.78
C ARG A 466 19.25 20.24 -13.01
N PRO A 467 18.57 20.18 -14.17
CA PRO A 467 18.72 21.25 -15.15
C PRO A 467 18.20 22.55 -14.52
N PHE A 468 18.93 23.64 -14.73
CA PHE A 468 18.70 24.96 -14.18
C PHE A 468 17.21 25.34 -14.10
N ASP A 469 16.76 25.79 -12.92
CA ASP A 469 15.52 26.55 -12.78
C ASP A 469 15.71 27.87 -13.57
N THR A 470 15.17 27.92 -14.79
CA THR A 470 14.98 29.15 -15.59
C THR A 470 13.64 29.08 -16.29
#